data_AF-A0A1I3JJV9-F1
#
_entry.id   AF-A0A1I3JJV9-F1
#
_cell.length_a   1.000
_cell.length_b   1.000
_cell.length_c   1.000
_cell.angle_alpha   90.00
_cell.angle_beta   90.00
_cell.angle_gamma   90.00
#
_symmetry.space_group_name_H-M   'P 1'
#
loop_
_entity.id
_entity.type
_entity.pdbx_description
1 polymer ?
#
loop_
_entity_poly.entity_id
_entity_poly.type
_entity_poly.pdbx_seq_one_letter_code
_entity_poly.pdbx_strand_id
1 'polypeptide(L)'
;MNEQDAFITGLKDRLPEDLRDSFSAEQLAALKVAFGARQWGHHPVDLRGTLKLWRWRYYFVFLAGRNKRDLSRAQQELSLTAKALGVSLFLMVSLALGLLFLYLVKSALGINLFSGFSLGLWDWFNRV
;
A
#
# COMPACT_ATOMS: atom_id res chain seq x y z
N MET A 1 -28.80 -18.52 -9.34
CA MET A 1 -29.69 -17.33 -9.22
C MET A 1 -30.67 -17.61 -8.08
N ASN A 2 -30.21 -17.49 -6.84
CA ASN A 2 -31.02 -17.61 -5.62
C ASN A 2 -30.12 -17.31 -4.42
N GLU A 3 -30.09 -16.04 -4.04
CA GLU A 3 -29.70 -15.50 -2.74
C GLU A 3 -30.42 -14.15 -2.70
N GLN A 4 -31.29 -13.97 -1.72
CA GLN A 4 -32.18 -12.82 -1.63
C GLN A 4 -31.38 -11.52 -1.77
N ASP A 5 -31.70 -10.75 -2.80
CA ASP A 5 -30.99 -9.52 -3.14
C ASP A 5 -31.09 -8.55 -1.96
N ALA A 6 -29.99 -8.38 -1.21
CA ALA A 6 -29.97 -7.59 0.02
C ALA A 6 -30.47 -6.15 -0.18
N PHE A 7 -30.31 -5.61 -1.40
CA PHE A 7 -30.90 -4.33 -1.78
C PHE A 7 -32.44 -4.38 -1.78
N ILE A 8 -33.04 -5.41 -2.38
CA ILE A 8 -34.49 -5.58 -2.45
C ILE A 8 -35.07 -5.83 -1.06
N THR A 9 -34.45 -6.68 -0.26
CA THR A 9 -34.89 -6.94 1.12
C THR A 9 -34.83 -5.66 1.95
N GLY A 10 -33.69 -4.95 1.91
CA GLY A 10 -33.54 -3.68 2.64
C GLY A 10 -34.48 -2.57 2.16
N LEU A 11 -34.84 -2.55 0.88
CA LEU A 11 -35.84 -1.63 0.34
C LEU A 11 -37.23 -1.96 0.89
N LYS A 12 -37.64 -3.23 0.84
CA LYS A 12 -38.96 -3.69 1.32
C LYS A 12 -39.16 -3.49 2.83
N ASP A 13 -38.11 -3.69 3.63
CA ASP A 13 -38.19 -3.49 5.09
C ASP A 13 -38.48 -2.03 5.49
N ARG A 14 -38.10 -1.08 4.65
CA ARG A 14 -38.32 0.37 4.87
C ARG A 14 -39.65 0.86 4.32
N LEU A 15 -40.34 0.06 3.52
CA LEU A 15 -41.63 0.40 2.95
C LEU A 15 -42.78 0.07 3.92
N PRO A 16 -43.85 0.88 3.92
CA PRO A 16 -45.14 0.51 4.49
C PRO A 16 -45.61 -0.85 3.99
N GLU A 17 -46.31 -1.62 4.84
CA GLU A 17 -46.70 -3.02 4.53
C GLU A 17 -47.50 -3.16 3.24
N ASP A 18 -48.39 -2.20 2.98
CA ASP A 18 -49.23 -2.14 1.78
C ASP A 18 -48.44 -1.95 0.48
N LEU A 19 -47.19 -1.46 0.56
CA LEU A 19 -46.35 -1.17 -0.60
C LEU A 19 -45.20 -2.18 -0.80
N ARG A 20 -45.03 -3.17 0.10
CA ARG A 20 -43.90 -4.12 0.00
C ARG A 20 -43.96 -4.99 -1.25
N ASP A 21 -45.15 -5.29 -1.72
CA ASP A 21 -45.39 -6.16 -2.89
C ASP A 21 -46.01 -5.40 -4.07
N SER A 22 -46.05 -4.06 -4.02
CA SER A 22 -46.56 -3.24 -5.12
C SER A 22 -45.56 -3.06 -6.26
N PHE A 23 -44.29 -3.44 -6.06
CA PHE A 23 -43.23 -3.27 -7.04
C PHE A 23 -43.08 -4.50 -7.94
N SER A 24 -43.06 -4.28 -9.26
CA SER A 24 -42.73 -5.33 -10.23
C SER A 24 -41.23 -5.65 -10.25
N ALA A 25 -40.88 -6.82 -10.79
CA ALA A 25 -39.48 -7.22 -10.93
C ALA A 25 -38.67 -6.23 -11.79
N GLU A 26 -39.27 -5.69 -12.85
CA GLU A 26 -38.66 -4.70 -13.73
C GLU A 26 -38.42 -3.36 -13.00
N GLN A 27 -39.38 -2.94 -12.18
CA GLN A 27 -39.25 -1.73 -11.36
C GLN A 27 -38.14 -1.88 -10.31
N LEU A 28 -38.06 -3.04 -9.64
CA LEU A 28 -36.99 -3.33 -8.69
C LEU A 28 -35.61 -3.37 -9.37
N ALA A 29 -35.52 -3.93 -10.58
CA ALA A 29 -34.29 -3.94 -11.36
C ALA A 29 -33.87 -2.53 -11.78
N ALA A 30 -34.81 -1.70 -12.25
CA ALA A 30 -34.54 -0.30 -12.61
C ALA A 30 -34.08 0.52 -11.40
N LEU A 31 -34.73 0.34 -10.24
CA LEU A 31 -34.31 0.97 -8.98
C LEU A 31 -32.91 0.53 -8.58
N LYS A 32 -32.59 -0.76 -8.68
CA LYS A 32 -31.25 -1.26 -8.37
C LYS A 32 -30.15 -0.60 -9.22
N VAL A 33 -30.44 -0.37 -10.50
CA VAL A 33 -29.54 0.35 -11.41
C VAL A 33 -29.47 1.83 -11.06
N ALA A 34 -30.60 2.49 -10.86
CA ALA A 34 -30.69 3.93 -10.57
C ALA A 34 -30.04 4.33 -9.24
N PHE A 35 -30.22 3.53 -8.20
CA PHE A 35 -29.60 3.74 -6.88
C PHE A 35 -28.13 3.31 -6.85
N GLY A 36 -27.57 2.85 -7.97
CA GLY A 36 -26.19 2.41 -8.04
C GLY A 36 -25.89 1.26 -7.09
N ALA A 37 -26.89 0.41 -6.80
CA ALA A 37 -26.77 -0.78 -5.94
C ALA A 37 -25.98 -1.91 -6.63
N ARG A 38 -24.93 -1.53 -7.38
CA ARG A 38 -23.71 -2.32 -7.43
C ARG A 38 -23.28 -2.49 -5.98
N GLN A 39 -23.15 -3.73 -5.54
CA GLN A 39 -22.55 -4.07 -4.25
C GLN A 39 -21.37 -3.13 -4.05
N TRP A 40 -21.51 -2.17 -3.12
CA TRP A 40 -20.48 -1.19 -2.84
C TRP A 40 -19.25 -2.00 -2.52
N GLY A 41 -18.29 -1.97 -3.45
CA GLY A 41 -17.27 -3.01 -3.54
C GLY A 41 -16.65 -3.21 -2.17
N HIS A 42 -16.70 -4.45 -1.67
CA HIS A 42 -16.03 -4.87 -0.46
C HIS A 42 -14.67 -4.18 -0.43
N HIS A 43 -14.49 -3.16 0.40
CA HIS A 43 -13.16 -2.67 0.68
C HIS A 43 -12.48 -3.83 1.39
N PRO A 44 -11.34 -4.34 0.89
CA PRO A 44 -10.71 -5.52 1.48
C PRO A 44 -10.30 -5.26 2.93
N VAL A 45 -10.19 -3.98 3.33
CA VAL A 45 -10.06 -3.57 4.72
C VAL A 45 -11.03 -2.41 5.00
N ASP A 46 -12.01 -2.65 5.88
CA ASP A 46 -12.85 -1.62 6.50
C ASP A 46 -12.80 -1.83 8.03
N LEU A 47 -11.92 -1.08 8.70
CA LEU A 47 -11.85 -1.05 10.15
C LEU A 47 -12.54 0.20 10.67
N ARG A 48 -13.58 -0.02 11.48
CA ARG A 48 -14.28 1.06 12.16
C ARG A 48 -14.23 0.79 13.64
N GLY A 49 -13.88 1.81 14.41
CA GLY A 49 -13.79 1.66 15.84
C GLY A 49 -14.03 2.96 16.56
N THR A 50 -14.32 2.83 17.85
CA THR A 50 -14.46 3.96 18.74
C THR A 50 -13.51 3.75 19.91
N LEU A 51 -12.51 4.63 20.05
CA LEU A 51 -11.64 4.68 21.21
C LEU A 51 -12.29 5.58 22.25
N LYS A 52 -12.35 5.15 23.50
CA LYS A 52 -12.69 6.05 24.61
C LYS A 52 -11.39 6.44 25.32
N LEU A 53 -11.01 7.71 25.23
CA LEU A 53 -9.87 8.29 25.92
C LEU A 53 -10.39 9.29 26.95
N TRP A 54 -10.27 8.91 28.23
CA TRP A 54 -10.74 9.71 29.37
C TRP A 54 -12.26 10.01 29.30
N ARG A 55 -12.64 11.27 29.06
CA ARG A 55 -14.02 11.74 28.92
C ARG A 55 -14.50 11.70 27.47
N TRP A 56 -13.61 11.59 26.50
CA TRP A 56 -13.90 11.77 25.08
C TRP A 56 -13.96 10.43 24.35
N ARG A 57 -14.85 10.37 23.35
CA ARG A 57 -15.00 9.23 22.46
C ARG A 57 -14.58 9.65 21.07
N TYR A 58 -13.54 9.00 20.55
CA TYR A 58 -13.02 9.26 19.22
C TYR A 58 -13.46 8.13 18.31
N TYR A 59 -14.17 8.48 17.25
CA TYR A 59 -14.51 7.54 16.19
C TYR A 59 -13.44 7.60 15.11
N PHE A 60 -12.99 6.44 14.65
CA PHE A 60 -12.04 6.35 13.55
C PHE A 60 -12.52 5.34 12.53
N VAL A 61 -12.16 5.61 11.27
CA VAL A 61 -12.50 4.79 10.12
C VAL A 61 -11.24 4.64 9.29
N PHE A 62 -10.84 3.39 9.08
CA PHE A 62 -9.71 3.01 8.26
C PHE A 62 -10.21 2.16 7.09
N LEU A 63 -10.28 2.77 5.91
CA LEU A 63 -10.53 2.06 4.66
C LEU A 63 -9.22 1.89 3.92
N ALA A 64 -8.88 0.66 3.57
CA ALA A 64 -7.79 0.37 2.66
C ALA A 64 -8.26 -0.59 1.56
N GLY A 65 -7.77 -0.34 0.35
CA GLY A 65 -8.15 -1.12 -0.82
C GLY A 65 -7.23 -0.89 -1.99
N ARG A 66 -7.24 -1.83 -2.93
CA ARG A 66 -6.48 -1.70 -4.17
C ARG A 66 -7.04 -0.52 -4.96
N ASN A 67 -6.23 0.53 -5.10
CA ASN A 67 -6.58 1.66 -5.96
C ASN A 67 -6.58 1.17 -7.42
N LYS A 68 -7.75 1.11 -8.04
CA LYS A 68 -7.93 0.76 -9.46
C LYS A 68 -7.97 1.99 -10.38
N ARG A 69 -7.83 3.20 -9.81
CA ARG A 69 -7.76 4.44 -10.58
C ARG A 69 -6.33 4.63 -11.06
N ASP A 70 -6.17 5.23 -12.24
CA ASP A 70 -4.85 5.69 -12.68
C ASP A 70 -4.23 6.59 -11.62
N LEU A 71 -2.92 6.43 -11.43
CA LEU A 71 -2.18 7.20 -10.44
C LEU A 71 -2.40 8.70 -10.70
N SER A 72 -2.75 9.44 -9.65
CA SER A 72 -2.72 10.90 -9.75
C SER A 72 -1.29 11.34 -10.11
N ARG A 73 -1.14 12.42 -10.88
CA ARG A 73 0.17 12.95 -11.28
C ARG A 73 1.13 13.08 -10.10
N ALA A 74 0.64 13.56 -8.95
CA ALA A 74 1.42 13.66 -7.72
C ALA A 74 1.90 12.30 -7.15
N GLN A 75 1.08 11.25 -7.26
CA GLN A 75 1.45 9.90 -6.82
C GLN A 75 2.47 9.26 -7.77
N GLN A 76 2.36 9.56 -9.07
CA GLN A 76 3.33 9.10 -10.07
C GLN A 76 4.70 9.75 -9.84
N GLU A 77 4.73 11.07 -9.61
CA GLU A 77 5.95 11.82 -9.25
C GLU A 77 6.60 11.31 -7.95
N LEU A 78 5.79 11.05 -6.91
CA LEU A 78 6.28 10.50 -5.65
C LEU A 78 6.88 9.10 -5.84
N SER A 79 6.22 8.24 -6.63
CA SER A 79 6.71 6.91 -6.96
C SER A 79 8.01 6.94 -7.77
N LEU A 80 8.12 7.86 -8.73
CA LEU A 80 9.35 8.07 -9.50
C LEU A 80 10.50 8.56 -8.62
N THR A 81 10.23 9.53 -7.74
CA THR A 81 11.22 10.04 -6.78
C THR A 81 11.69 8.94 -5.83
N ALA A 82 10.76 8.17 -5.27
CA ALA A 82 11.09 7.06 -4.38
C ALA A 82 11.94 5.98 -5.08
N LYS A 83 11.60 5.65 -6.34
CA LYS A 83 12.40 4.73 -7.16
C LYS A 83 13.79 5.28 -7.44
N ALA A 84 13.90 6.56 -7.80
CA ALA A 84 15.19 7.20 -8.07
C ALA A 84 16.10 7.18 -6.84
N LEU A 85 15.54 7.50 -5.67
CA LEU A 85 16.27 7.42 -4.39
C LEU A 85 16.71 5.99 -4.07
N GLY A 86 15.81 5.00 -4.25
CA GLY A 86 16.13 3.59 -4.02
C GLY A 86 17.26 3.09 -4.92
N VAL A 87 17.19 3.40 -6.22
CA VAL A 87 18.24 3.03 -7.19
C VAL A 87 19.56 3.75 -6.87
N SER A 88 19.51 5.05 -6.55
CA SER A 88 20.70 5.81 -6.20
C SER A 88 21.40 5.24 -4.96
N LEU A 89 20.64 4.94 -3.91
CA LEU A 89 21.18 4.33 -2.69
C LEU A 89 21.78 2.95 -2.97
N PHE A 90 21.09 2.11 -3.75
CA PHE A 90 21.58 0.79 -4.14
C PHE A 90 22.91 0.88 -4.89
N LEU A 91 23.02 1.79 -5.86
CA LEU A 91 24.26 2.00 -6.61
C LEU A 91 25.38 2.53 -5.72
N MET A 92 25.09 3.45 -4.81
CA MET A 92 26.08 4.00 -3.88
C MET A 92 26.65 2.92 -2.96
N VAL A 93 25.80 2.08 -2.38
CA VAL A 93 26.20 0.94 -1.54
C VAL A 93 27.00 -0.07 -2.36
N SER A 94 26.52 -0.41 -3.55
CA SER A 94 27.22 -1.36 -4.44
C SER A 94 28.60 -0.86 -4.83
N LEU A 95 28.74 0.44 -5.14
CA LEU A 95 30.02 1.06 -5.45
C LEU A 95 30.95 1.06 -4.23
N ALA A 96 30.45 1.41 -3.05
CA ALA A 96 31.23 1.41 -1.82
C ALA A 96 31.76 0.00 -1.49
N LEU A 97 30.91 -1.03 -1.61
CA LEU A 97 31.30 -2.42 -1.41
C LEU A 97 32.29 -2.89 -2.47
N GLY A 98 32.10 -2.51 -3.74
CA GLY A 98 33.03 -2.83 -4.82
C GLY A 98 34.41 -2.20 -4.60
N LEU A 99 34.47 -0.92 -4.22
CA LEU A 99 35.71 -0.24 -3.88
C LEU A 99 36.39 -0.86 -2.66
N LEU A 100 35.61 -1.22 -1.63
CA LEU A 100 36.12 -1.92 -0.46
C LEU A 100 36.72 -3.27 -0.84
N PHE A 101 36.04 -4.05 -1.67
CA PHE A 101 36.53 -5.34 -2.16
C PHE A 101 37.83 -5.19 -2.95
N LEU A 102 37.87 -4.25 -3.90
CA LEU A 102 39.08 -3.95 -4.67
C LEU A 102 40.23 -3.50 -3.76
N TYR A 103 39.94 -2.69 -2.75
CA TYR A 103 40.93 -2.27 -1.75
C TYR A 103 41.50 -3.49 -0.98
N LEU A 104 40.65 -4.41 -0.53
CA LEU A 104 41.09 -5.61 0.19
C LEU A 104 41.93 -6.53 -0.72
N VAL A 105 41.51 -6.76 -1.96
CA VAL A 105 42.29 -7.55 -2.94
C VAL A 105 43.65 -6.91 -3.20
N LYS A 106 43.69 -5.60 -3.46
CA LYS A 106 44.94 -4.83 -3.61
C LYS A 106 45.83 -5.02 -2.38
N SER A 107 45.26 -4.94 -1.18
CA SER A 107 46.00 -5.06 0.07
C SER A 107 46.55 -6.47 0.29
N ALA A 108 45.77 -7.51 -0.04
CA ALA A 108 46.20 -8.90 0.01
C ALA A 108 47.36 -9.19 -0.96
N LEU A 109 47.36 -8.55 -2.14
CA LEU A 109 48.44 -8.65 -3.13
C LEU A 109 49.70 -7.85 -2.76
N GLY A 110 49.70 -7.10 -1.66
CA GLY A 110 50.85 -6.31 -1.20
C GLY A 110 51.19 -5.11 -2.11
N ILE A 111 50.34 -4.77 -3.07
CA ILE A 111 50.55 -3.64 -3.98
C ILE A 111 50.34 -2.35 -3.17
N ASN A 112 51.32 -1.45 -3.12
CA ASN A 112 51.19 -0.16 -2.45
C ASN A 112 51.14 0.98 -3.49
N LEU A 113 49.97 1.61 -3.66
CA LEU A 113 49.81 2.78 -4.54
C LEU A 113 50.42 4.07 -3.96
N PHE A 114 50.50 4.17 -2.63
CA PHE A 114 51.12 5.29 -1.92
C PHE A 114 52.17 4.76 -0.96
N SER A 115 53.38 5.31 -0.99
CA SER A 115 54.45 4.99 -0.05
C SER A 115 54.09 5.52 1.34
N GLY A 116 53.74 4.63 2.27
CA GLY A 116 53.53 4.95 3.69
C GLY A 116 52.09 5.27 4.12
N PHE A 117 51.10 5.21 3.22
CA PHE A 117 49.69 5.42 3.58
C PHE A 117 48.84 4.19 3.24
N SER A 118 48.17 3.64 4.26
CA SER A 118 47.15 2.60 4.10
C SER A 118 45.94 2.94 4.98
N LEU A 119 44.74 2.63 4.49
CA LEU A 119 43.49 2.84 5.23
C LEU A 119 43.32 1.95 6.48
N GLY A 120 44.20 0.97 6.71
CA GLY A 120 44.16 0.09 7.89
C GLY A 120 43.01 -0.94 7.94
N LEU A 121 42.09 -0.92 6.97
CA LEU A 121 40.94 -1.84 6.92
C LEU A 121 41.37 -3.31 6.70
N TRP A 122 42.47 -3.54 5.99
CA TRP A 122 43.03 -4.88 5.80
C TRP A 122 43.63 -5.46 7.09
N ASP A 123 44.32 -4.64 7.87
CA ASP A 123 44.89 -5.06 9.15
C ASP A 123 43.79 -5.38 10.17
N TRP A 124 42.67 -4.66 10.12
CA TRP A 124 41.47 -5.01 10.89
C TRP A 124 40.86 -6.33 10.42
N PHE A 125 40.68 -6.52 9.10
CA PHE A 125 40.13 -7.75 8.54
C PHE A 125 40.96 -8.99 8.87
N ASN A 126 42.30 -8.90 8.80
CA ASN A 126 43.19 -10.01 9.16
C ASN A 126 43.28 -10.31 10.65
N ARG A 127 42.83 -9.39 11.52
CA ARG A 127 42.79 -9.58 12.98
C ARG A 127 41.49 -10.22 13.45
N VAL A 128 40.44 -10.16 12.63
CA VAL A 128 39.14 -10.83 12.85
C VAL A 128 39.26 -12.28 12.39
#